data_AF-A0A934LFA3-F1
#
_entry.id   AF-A0A934LFA3-F1
#
_cell.length_a   1.000
_cell.length_b   1.000
_cell.length_c   1.000
_cell.angle_alpha   90.00
_cell.angle_beta   90.00
_cell.angle_gamma   90.00
#
_symmetry.space_group_name_H-M   'P 1'
#
loop_
_entity.id
_entity.type
_entity.pdbx_description
1 polymer ?
#
loop_
_entity_poly.entity_id
_entity_poly.type
_entity_poly.pdbx_seq_one_letter_code
_entity_poly.pdbx_strand_id
1 'polypeptide(L)'
;MPAITEGLNLGDLLKYEAPNLYSRDQVTIAAGQNLVLGTVVGIDTATDKIKALDPAATDGSEVAAGVLAISIDASLIDRPDGILIARHAMLSDHALTWPAGITALQKAAALAKLKSMGIIVRQGV
;
A
#
# COMPACT_ATOMS: atom_id res chain seq x y z
N MET A 1 20.77 -23.34 12.55
CA MET A 1 21.24 -22.62 11.35
C MET A 1 20.59 -21.25 11.37
N PRO A 2 21.35 -20.14 11.36
CA PRO A 2 20.72 -18.84 11.18
C PRO A 2 20.18 -18.81 9.75
N ALA A 3 18.85 -18.78 9.60
CA ALA A 3 18.23 -18.53 8.32
C ALA A 3 18.51 -17.06 7.96
N ILE A 4 19.17 -16.83 6.83
CA ILE A 4 19.32 -15.49 6.29
C ILE A 4 17.97 -15.17 5.65
N THR A 5 17.11 -14.44 6.36
CA THR A 5 15.87 -13.91 5.81
C THR A 5 16.24 -12.74 4.92
N GLU A 6 16.12 -12.93 3.61
CA GLU A 6 16.18 -11.80 2.67
C GLU A 6 15.06 -10.80 2.99
N GLY A 7 15.40 -9.51 2.95
CA GLY A 7 14.41 -8.45 3.15
C GLY A 7 13.35 -8.48 2.05
N LEU A 8 12.14 -8.08 2.38
CA LEU A 8 11.00 -8.08 1.46
C LEU A 8 11.30 -7.18 0.25
N ASN A 9 11.34 -7.77 -0.95
CA ASN A 9 11.62 -7.03 -2.19
C ASN A 9 10.34 -6.73 -2.97
N LEU A 10 10.41 -5.79 -3.91
CA LEU A 10 9.28 -5.48 -4.79
C LEU A 10 8.80 -6.70 -5.60
N GLY A 11 9.68 -7.63 -5.92
CA GLY A 11 9.32 -8.88 -6.61
C GLY A 11 8.53 -9.87 -5.75
N ASP A 12 8.65 -9.81 -4.42
CA ASP A 12 7.83 -10.59 -3.49
C ASP A 12 6.42 -10.01 -3.41
N LEU A 13 6.34 -8.68 -3.39
CA LEU A 13 5.09 -7.95 -3.35
C LEU A 13 4.33 -8.02 -4.67
N LEU A 14 4.96 -7.64 -5.77
CA LEU A 14 4.30 -7.39 -7.04
C LEU A 14 4.47 -8.61 -7.96
N LYS A 15 3.42 -9.42 -8.05
CA LYS A 15 3.38 -10.61 -8.91
C LYS A 15 3.04 -10.29 -10.36
N TYR A 16 2.35 -9.17 -10.58
CA TYR A 16 2.00 -8.68 -11.90
C TYR A 16 1.77 -7.17 -11.85
N GLU A 17 2.27 -6.45 -12.86
CA GLU A 17 1.89 -5.07 -13.17
C GLU A 17 1.47 -4.99 -14.63
N ALA A 18 0.56 -4.06 -14.92
CA ALA A 18 0.20 -3.74 -16.30
C ALA A 18 1.44 -3.19 -17.04
N PRO A 19 1.58 -3.49 -18.35
CA PRO A 19 2.70 -2.99 -19.14
C PRO A 19 2.75 -1.46 -19.13
N ASN A 20 3.94 -0.91 -19.35
CA ASN A 20 4.18 0.54 -19.45
C ASN A 20 4.04 1.32 -18.14
N LEU A 21 4.24 0.67 -16.98
CA LEU A 21 4.14 1.26 -15.64
C LEU A 21 2.76 1.86 -15.32
N TYR A 22 1.72 1.47 -16.06
CA TYR A 22 0.36 2.01 -15.93
C TYR A 22 -0.24 1.79 -14.53
N SER A 23 0.24 0.78 -13.81
CA SER A 23 -0.19 0.47 -12.44
C SER A 23 0.37 1.43 -11.40
N ARG A 24 1.46 2.14 -11.71
CA ARG A 24 2.21 3.01 -10.79
C ARG A 24 1.72 4.43 -10.91
N ASP A 25 1.32 4.98 -9.77
CA ASP A 25 0.91 6.37 -9.62
C ASP A 25 1.96 7.10 -8.76
N GLN A 26 2.42 8.26 -9.22
CA GLN A 26 3.31 9.11 -8.43
C GLN A 26 2.47 9.93 -7.47
N VAL A 27 2.73 9.75 -6.19
CA VAL A 27 1.90 10.29 -5.12
C VAL A 27 2.74 10.96 -4.06
N THR A 28 2.16 11.97 -3.41
CA THR A 28 2.80 12.63 -2.27
C THR A 28 2.38 11.97 -0.98
N ILE A 29 3.35 11.49 -0.21
CA ILE A 29 3.13 10.90 1.11
C ILE A 29 3.18 12.01 2.14
N ALA A 30 2.17 12.05 3.01
CA ALA A 30 2.05 13.06 4.05
C ALA A 30 3.19 12.97 5.07
N ALA A 31 3.62 14.13 5.58
CA ALA A 31 4.58 14.21 6.67
C ALA A 31 4.10 13.43 7.93
N GLY A 32 5.04 12.83 8.65
CA GLY A 32 4.78 12.02 9.85
C GLY A 32 4.47 10.55 9.56
N GLN A 33 4.65 10.08 8.33
CA GLN A 33 4.40 8.69 7.93
C GLN A 33 5.71 8.00 7.55
N ASN A 34 6.03 6.88 8.21
CA ASN A 34 7.12 6.00 7.80
C ASN A 34 6.52 4.71 7.22
N LEU A 35 6.42 4.63 5.90
CA LEU A 35 5.71 3.56 5.21
C LEU A 35 6.74 2.60 4.58
N VAL A 36 6.64 1.33 4.95
CA VAL A 36 7.45 0.28 4.34
C VAL A 36 6.83 -0.20 3.02
N LEU A 37 7.64 -0.84 2.19
CA LEU A 37 7.16 -1.49 0.97
C LEU A 37 6.03 -2.46 1.30
N GLY A 38 4.98 -2.44 0.49
CA GLY A 38 3.80 -3.29 0.69
C GLY A 38 2.78 -2.77 1.69
N THR A 39 2.99 -1.57 2.25
CA THR A 39 1.99 -0.96 3.14
C THR A 39 0.74 -0.61 2.35
N VAL A 40 -0.43 -1.03 2.86
CA VAL A 40 -1.72 -0.58 2.36
C VAL A 40 -1.96 0.84 2.82
N VAL A 41 -2.25 1.72 1.87
CA VAL A 41 -2.39 3.15 2.13
C VAL A 41 -3.76 3.66 1.71
N GLY A 42 -4.19 4.73 2.37
CA GLY A 42 -5.36 5.51 2.00
C GLY A 42 -4.96 6.87 1.44
N ILE A 43 -5.89 7.49 0.70
CA ILE A 43 -5.77 8.88 0.26
C ILE A 43 -6.60 9.73 1.21
N ASP A 44 -5.96 10.74 1.79
CA ASP A 44 -6.60 11.80 2.54
C ASP A 44 -7.36 12.70 1.58
N THR A 45 -8.69 12.73 1.68
CA THR A 45 -9.55 13.48 0.74
C THR A 45 -9.48 14.99 0.95
N ALA A 46 -9.01 15.44 2.11
CA ALA A 46 -8.82 16.86 2.38
C ALA A 46 -7.53 17.41 1.77
N THR A 47 -6.47 16.61 1.71
CA THR A 47 -5.13 17.07 1.25
C THR A 47 -4.63 16.39 -0.03
N ASP A 48 -5.34 15.40 -0.55
CA ASP A 48 -4.92 14.51 -1.66
C ASP A 48 -3.58 13.80 -1.40
N LYS A 49 -3.18 13.70 -0.12
CA LYS A 49 -1.92 13.07 0.30
C LYS A 49 -2.15 11.63 0.75
N ILE A 50 -1.12 10.82 0.57
CA ILE A 50 -1.11 9.41 0.97
C ILE A 50 -0.74 9.29 2.44
N LYS A 51 -1.53 8.50 3.17
CA LYS A 51 -1.29 8.12 4.57
C LYS A 51 -1.42 6.61 4.74
N ALA A 52 -0.85 6.06 5.81
CA ALA A 52 -1.19 4.70 6.21
C ALA A 52 -2.71 4.54 6.28
N LEU A 53 -3.23 3.40 5.81
CA LEU A 53 -4.65 3.09 5.95
C LEU A 53 -5.04 3.23 7.42
N ASP A 54 -6.02 4.08 7.71
CA ASP A 54 -6.57 4.23 9.06
C ASP A 54 -8.09 4.07 8.98
N PRO A 55 -8.62 2.87 9.28
CA PRO A 55 -10.03 2.60 9.16
C PRO A 55 -10.87 3.24 10.28
N ALA A 56 -10.25 3.91 11.25
CA ALA A 56 -10.94 4.74 12.23
C ALA A 56 -10.95 6.24 11.83
N ALA A 57 -10.20 6.62 10.81
CA ALA A 57 -10.12 8.00 10.34
C ALA A 57 -11.24 8.34 9.37
N THR A 58 -11.95 9.45 9.61
CA THR A 58 -13.02 9.95 8.74
C THR A 58 -12.53 10.87 7.60
N ASP A 59 -11.22 10.94 7.36
CA ASP A 59 -10.61 11.83 6.36
C ASP A 59 -10.49 11.17 4.96
N GLY A 60 -11.02 9.96 4.77
CA GLY A 60 -10.86 9.18 3.53
C GLY A 60 -9.65 8.24 3.54
N SER A 61 -8.73 8.40 4.51
CA SER A 61 -7.70 7.39 4.81
C SER A 61 -8.26 6.05 5.32
N GLU A 62 -9.57 5.99 5.59
CA GLU A 62 -10.33 4.76 5.83
C GLU A 62 -10.45 3.85 4.60
N VAL A 63 -10.31 4.42 3.40
CA VAL A 63 -10.44 3.68 2.13
C VAL A 63 -9.07 3.30 1.62
N ALA A 64 -8.85 2.00 1.41
CA ALA A 64 -7.64 1.51 0.74
C ALA A 64 -7.61 2.03 -0.71
N ALA A 65 -6.65 2.91 -0.99
CA ALA A 65 -6.44 3.53 -2.30
C ALA A 65 -5.38 2.80 -3.13
N GLY A 66 -4.51 2.04 -2.47
CA GLY A 66 -3.47 1.28 -3.15
C GLY A 66 -2.45 0.72 -2.18
N VAL A 67 -1.35 0.23 -2.74
CA VAL A 67 -0.26 -0.39 -1.97
C VAL A 67 1.06 0.23 -2.38
N LEU A 68 1.87 0.58 -1.39
CA LEU A 68 3.12 1.28 -1.62
C LEU A 68 4.17 0.34 -2.27
N ALA A 69 4.70 0.75 -3.42
CA ALA A 69 5.68 -0.04 -4.18
C ALA A 69 7.12 0.11 -3.66
N ILE A 70 7.39 1.14 -2.87
CA ILE A 70 8.73 1.47 -2.36
C ILE A 70 8.62 1.85 -0.88
N SER A 71 9.64 1.58 -0.09
CA SER A 71 9.71 2.12 1.28
C SER A 71 10.01 3.61 1.23
N ILE A 72 9.19 4.43 1.87
CA ILE A 72 9.43 5.85 2.04
C ILE A 72 9.29 6.25 3.50
N ASP A 73 10.32 6.91 3.99
CA ASP A 73 10.29 7.66 5.23
C ASP A 73 9.89 9.11 4.96
N ALA A 74 8.63 9.45 5.21
CA ALA A 74 8.12 10.82 5.20
C ALA A 74 7.99 11.34 6.64
N SER A 75 8.86 10.93 7.56
CA SER A 75 8.74 11.27 8.99
C SER A 75 8.82 12.76 9.29
N LEU A 76 9.58 13.52 8.48
CA LEU A 76 9.89 14.94 8.73
C LEU A 76 9.23 15.92 7.76
N ILE A 77 8.98 15.51 6.51
CA ILE A 77 8.42 16.36 5.45
C ILE A 77 7.53 15.52 4.54
N ASP A 78 6.61 16.18 3.83
CA ASP A 78 5.87 15.55 2.74
C ASP A 78 6.86 15.08 1.66
N ARG A 79 6.70 13.83 1.20
CA ARG A 79 7.57 13.28 0.15
C ARG A 79 6.78 13.02 -1.14
N PRO A 80 7.05 13.76 -2.22
CA PRO A 80 6.41 13.56 -3.52
C PRO A 80 6.95 12.34 -4.29
N ASP A 81 8.01 11.70 -3.80
CA ASP A 81 8.64 10.55 -4.45
C ASP A 81 7.91 9.22 -4.26
N GLY A 82 6.68 9.24 -3.71
CA GLY A 82 5.86 8.06 -3.49
C GLY A 82 5.48 7.35 -4.78
N ILE A 83 5.68 6.03 -4.82
CA ILE A 83 5.15 5.18 -5.89
C ILE A 83 4.06 4.30 -5.31
N LEU A 84 2.83 4.54 -5.74
CA LEU A 84 1.66 3.78 -5.36
C LEU A 84 1.27 2.81 -6.46
N ILE A 85 0.97 1.57 -6.09
CA ILE A 85 0.23 0.66 -6.96
C ILE A 85 -1.25 0.95 -6.76
N ALA A 86 -1.82 1.76 -7.66
CA ALA A 86 -3.20 2.24 -7.59
C ALA A 86 -4.16 1.44 -8.48
N ARG A 87 -3.66 0.69 -9.49
CA ARG A 87 -4.52 0.01 -10.47
C ARG A 87 -3.88 -1.22 -11.12
N HIS A 88 -4.73 -2.18 -11.52
CA HIS A 88 -4.37 -3.30 -12.41
C HIS A 88 -3.04 -4.01 -12.04
N ALA A 89 -2.96 -4.55 -10.83
CA ALA A 89 -1.77 -5.25 -10.34
C ALA A 89 -2.15 -6.51 -9.57
N MET A 90 -1.27 -7.52 -9.56
CA MET A 90 -1.41 -8.65 -8.63
C MET A 90 -0.36 -8.51 -7.53
N LEU A 91 -0.82 -8.55 -6.28
CA LEU A 91 0.02 -8.43 -5.10
C LEU A 91 -0.01 -9.73 -4.29
N SER A 92 1.10 -10.06 -3.63
CA SER A 92 1.18 -11.19 -2.71
C SER A 92 0.71 -10.78 -1.31
N ASP A 93 -0.16 -11.57 -0.68
CA ASP A 93 -0.66 -11.32 0.67
C ASP A 93 0.44 -11.33 1.75
N HIS A 94 1.47 -12.14 1.57
CA HIS A 94 2.61 -12.27 2.49
C HIS A 94 3.46 -10.99 2.59
N ALA A 95 3.47 -10.18 1.54
CA ALA A 95 4.25 -8.95 1.45
C ALA A 95 3.42 -7.71 1.83
N LEU A 96 2.13 -7.89 2.11
CA LEU A 96 1.23 -6.79 2.47
C LEU A 96 1.38 -6.43 3.95
N THR A 97 1.83 -5.21 4.18
CA THR A 97 1.91 -4.62 5.52
C THR A 97 0.61 -3.90 5.82
N TRP A 98 -0.01 -4.29 6.94
CA TRP A 98 -1.26 -3.71 7.41
C TRP A 98 -0.99 -2.78 8.60
N PRO A 99 -1.79 -1.71 8.76
CA PRO A 99 -1.72 -0.84 9.92
C PRO A 99 -2.04 -1.63 11.21
N ALA A 100 -1.40 -1.23 12.31
CA ALA A 100 -1.64 -1.84 13.61
C ALA A 100 -3.10 -1.62 14.05
N GLY A 101 -3.80 -2.70 14.42
CA GLY A 101 -5.18 -2.63 14.91
C GLY A 101 -6.27 -2.85 13.85
N ILE A 102 -5.92 -3.17 12.60
CA ILE A 102 -6.94 -3.49 11.59
C ILE A 102 -7.72 -4.77 11.95
N THR A 103 -9.04 -4.69 11.87
CA THR A 103 -9.91 -5.86 12.07
C THR A 103 -10.03 -6.70 10.80
N ALA A 104 -10.41 -7.98 10.92
CA ALA A 104 -10.62 -8.85 9.75
C ALA A 104 -11.69 -8.31 8.78
N LEU A 105 -12.73 -7.64 9.30
CA LEU A 105 -13.76 -7.00 8.49
C LEU A 105 -13.20 -5.81 7.71
N GLN A 106 -12.40 -4.95 8.35
CA GLN A 106 -11.74 -3.83 7.68
C GLN A 106 -10.73 -4.32 6.63
N LYS A 107 -9.99 -5.38 6.92
CA LYS A 107 -9.10 -6.04 5.95
C LYS A 107 -9.88 -6.54 4.74
N ALA A 108 -11.02 -7.19 4.94
CA ALA A 108 -11.88 -7.65 3.85
C ALA A 108 -12.45 -6.49 3.02
N ALA A 109 -12.85 -5.38 3.67
CA ALA A 109 -13.31 -4.18 2.98
C ALA A 109 -12.20 -3.53 2.14
N ALA A 110 -10.99 -3.42 2.71
CA ALA A 110 -9.81 -2.92 2.00
C ALA A 110 -9.48 -3.80 0.78
N LEU A 111 -9.48 -5.14 0.95
CA LEU A 111 -9.29 -6.08 -0.16
C LEU A 111 -10.37 -5.95 -1.24
N ALA A 112 -11.63 -5.72 -0.87
CA ALA A 112 -12.71 -5.49 -1.82
C ALA A 112 -12.52 -4.19 -2.60
N LYS A 113 -12.04 -3.12 -1.95
CA LYS A 113 -11.71 -1.85 -2.61
C LYS A 113 -10.51 -1.98 -3.55
N LEU A 114 -9.44 -2.62 -3.10
CA LEU A 114 -8.29 -2.96 -3.96
C LEU A 114 -8.75 -3.76 -5.19
N LYS A 115 -9.60 -4.77 -4.99
CA LYS A 115 -10.17 -5.56 -6.10
C LYS A 115 -10.99 -4.72 -7.07
N SER A 116 -11.77 -3.75 -6.56
CA SER A 116 -12.53 -2.81 -7.39
C SER A 116 -11.64 -1.89 -8.22
N MET A 117 -10.42 -1.59 -7.76
CA MET A 117 -9.41 -0.82 -8.49
C MET A 117 -8.59 -1.70 -9.47
N GLY A 118 -8.89 -3.00 -9.55
CA GLY A 118 -8.16 -3.97 -10.36
C GLY A 118 -6.88 -4.47 -9.70
N ILE A 119 -6.68 -4.21 -8.40
CA ILE A 119 -5.60 -4.75 -7.60
C ILE A 119 -6.05 -6.08 -6.98
N ILE A 120 -5.48 -7.19 -7.44
CA ILE A 120 -5.84 -8.53 -6.97
C ILE A 120 -4.77 -9.03 -6.01
N VAL A 121 -5.14 -9.18 -4.75
CA VAL A 121 -4.26 -9.85 -3.77
C VAL A 121 -4.42 -11.35 -3.93
N ARG A 122 -3.32 -12.07 -4.17
CA ARG A 122 -3.27 -13.53 -4.15
C ARG A 122 -2.50 -14.02 -2.94
N GLN A 123 -2.92 -15.17 -2.42
CA GLN A 123 -2.11 -15.87 -1.43
C GLN A 123 -0.86 -16.42 -2.10
N GLY A 124 0.31 -15.96 -1.66
CA GLY A 124 1.59 -16.53 -2.05
C GLY A 124 1.75 -17.86 -1.33
N VAL A 125 1.95 -18.95 -2.09
CA VAL A 125 2.36 -20.26 -1.56
C VAL A 125 3.87 -20.27 -1.35
#